data_AF-A0A447UI58-F1
#
_entry.id   AF-A0A447UI58-F1
#
_cell.length_a   1.000
_cell.length_b   1.000
_cell.length_c   1.000
_cell.angle_alpha   90.00
_cell.angle_beta   90.00
_cell.angle_gamma   90.00
#
_symmetry.space_group_name_H-M   'P 1'
#
loop_
_entity.id
_entity.type
_entity.pdbx_description
1 polymer ?
#
loop_
_entity_poly.entity_id
_entity_poly.type
_entity_poly.pdbx_seq_one_letter_code
_entity_poly.pdbx_strand_id
1 'polypeptide(L)' 'MIARVMLLFVALASFGVQAQAIKESYAFSVLGEPKYAFNFNHFDYVNPAAPKGGG' A
#
# COMPACT_ATOMS: atom_id res chain seq x y z
N MET A 1 -34.54 -25.47 19.00
CA MET A 1 -34.65 -25.37 17.53
C MET A 1 -34.35 -23.95 17.04
N ILE A 2 -35.05 -22.93 17.54
CA ILE A 2 -34.87 -21.51 17.17
C ILE A 2 -33.43 -21.00 17.30
N ALA A 3 -32.75 -21.29 18.43
CA ALA A 3 -31.37 -20.87 18.63
C ALA A 3 -30.39 -21.41 17.57
N ARG A 4 -30.61 -22.64 17.08
CA ARG A 4 -29.79 -23.24 16.01
C ARG A 4 -30.02 -22.56 14.66
N VAL A 5 -31.27 -22.19 14.38
CA VAL A 5 -31.63 -21.44 13.17
C VAL A 5 -31.01 -20.04 13.20
N MET A 6 -31.05 -19.36 14.34
CA MET A 6 -30.38 -18.07 14.51
C MET A 6 -28.86 -18.18 14.33
N LEU A 7 -28.24 -19.22 14.88
CA LEU A 7 -26.79 -19.44 14.74
C LEU A 7 -26.39 -19.69 13.27
N LEU A 8 -27.21 -20.45 12.53
CA LEU A 8 -27.03 -20.67 11.09
C LEU A 8 -27.14 -19.36 10.28
N PHE A 9 -28.11 -18.50 10.62
CA PHE A 9 -28.26 -17.19 9.99
C PHE A 9 -27.06 -16.28 10.24
N VAL A 10 -26.52 -16.26 11.46
CA VAL A 10 -25.32 -15.49 11.79
C VAL A 10 -24.11 -16.01 11.01
N ALA A 11 -23.92 -17.33 10.95
CA ALA A 11 -22.81 -17.93 10.19
C ALA A 11 -22.88 -17.64 8.68
N LEU A 12 -24.08 -17.68 8.09
CA LEU A 12 -24.28 -17.32 6.68
C LEU A 12 -24.01 -15.83 6.40
N ALA A 13 -24.39 -14.95 7.32
CA ALA A 13 -24.17 -13.52 7.19
C ALA A 13 -22.68 -13.12 7.26
N SER A 14 -21.83 -13.93 7.91
CA SER A 14 -20.40 -13.65 8.07
C SER A 14 -19.54 -14.00 6.84
N PHE A 15 -20.10 -14.64 5.80
CA PHE A 15 -19.33 -15.19 4.67
C PHE A 15 -18.74 -14.13 3.71
N GLY A 16 -19.08 -12.85 3.88
CA GLY A 16 -18.65 -11.74 3.01
C GLY A 16 -17.45 -10.93 3.50
N VAL A 17 -16.88 -11.24 4.68
CA VAL A 17 -15.75 -10.46 5.23
C VAL A 17 -14.44 -10.95 4.60
N GLN A 18 -14.00 -10.27 3.55
CA GLN A 18 -12.64 -10.43 3.02
C GLN A 18 -11.69 -9.40 3.63
N ALA A 19 -10.43 -9.80 3.85
CA ALA A 19 -9.36 -8.87 4.17
C ALA A 19 -9.14 -7.92 2.99
N GLN A 20 -8.83 -6.66 3.29
CA GLN A 20 -8.50 -5.70 2.24
C GLN A 20 -7.19 -6.09 1.56
N ALA A 21 -7.16 -6.03 0.22
CA ALA A 21 -5.92 -6.19 -0.52
C ALA A 21 -4.93 -5.07 -0.16
N ILE A 22 -3.70 -5.44 0.18
CA ILE A 22 -2.61 -4.49 0.36
C ILE A 22 -2.22 -3.96 -1.02
N LYS A 23 -2.30 -2.64 -1.21
CA LYS A 23 -1.81 -1.97 -2.41
C LYS A 23 -0.40 -1.48 -2.17
N GLU A 24 0.57 -2.13 -2.80
CA GLU A 24 1.95 -1.68 -2.81
C GLU A 24 2.22 -0.83 -4.05
N SER A 25 3.07 0.19 -3.92
CA SER A 25 3.42 1.11 -5.01
C SER A 25 4.79 1.71 -4.74
N TYR A 26 5.57 1.97 -5.80
CA TYR A 26 6.92 2.53 -5.68
C TYR A 26 6.92 4.05 -5.46
N ALA A 27 5.81 4.72 -5.77
CA ALA A 27 5.64 6.15 -5.64
C ALA A 27 4.17 6.52 -5.40
N PHE A 28 3.97 7.71 -4.87
CA PHE A 28 2.67 8.33 -4.69
C PHE A 28 2.74 9.77 -5.19
N SER A 29 1.71 10.22 -5.91
CA SER A 29 1.54 11.60 -6.34
C SER A 29 0.11 12.01 -6.11
N VAL A 30 -0.10 13.13 -5.44
CA VAL A 30 -1.45 13.62 -5.11
C VAL A 30 -2.19 13.99 -6.40
N LEU A 31 -1.47 14.54 -7.37
CA LEU A 31 -1.97 14.98 -8.67
C LEU A 31 -1.01 14.52 -9.75
N GLY A 32 -1.54 14.01 -10.86
CA GLY A 32 -0.75 13.57 -12.01
C GLY A 32 0.09 12.32 -11.73
N GLU A 33 1.07 12.12 -12.61
CA GLU A 33 1.98 10.97 -12.56
C GLU A 33 3.21 11.24 -11.66
N PRO A 34 3.77 10.22 -11.01
CA PRO A 34 5.06 10.33 -10.31
C PRO A 34 6.16 10.91 -11.19
N LYS A 35 6.84 11.94 -10.68
CA LYS A 35 7.93 12.62 -11.40
C LYS A 35 9.09 11.67 -11.75
N TYR A 36 9.38 10.70 -10.91
CA TYR A 36 10.52 9.79 -11.06
C TYR A 36 10.05 8.36 -11.34
N ALA A 37 10.68 7.68 -12.28
CA ALA A 37 10.40 6.29 -12.63
C ALA A 37 10.81 5.32 -11.52
N PHE A 38 10.29 4.09 -11.57
CA PHE A 38 10.53 3.05 -10.55
C PHE A 38 12.01 2.69 -10.34
N ASN A 39 12.87 3.00 -11.32
CA ASN A 39 14.30 2.72 -11.33
C ASN A 39 15.17 3.99 -11.23
N PHE A 40 14.63 5.11 -10.74
CA PHE A 40 15.41 6.33 -10.53
C PHE A 40 16.53 6.10 -9.49
N ASN A 41 17.70 6.71 -9.71
CA ASN A 41 18.88 6.49 -8.85
C ASN A 41 19.17 7.65 -7.88
N HIS A 42 18.81 8.89 -8.24
CA HIS A 42 18.96 10.07 -7.40
C HIS A 42 17.98 11.17 -7.83
N PHE A 43 17.71 12.12 -6.93
CA PHE A 43 16.92 13.31 -7.25
C PHE A 43 17.74 14.35 -8.02
N ASP A 44 17.04 15.25 -8.71
CA ASP A 44 17.66 16.29 -9.55
C ASP A 44 18.60 17.22 -8.77
N TYR A 45 18.37 17.39 -7.47
CA TYR A 45 19.15 18.26 -6.60
C TYR A 45 20.26 17.55 -5.83
N VAL A 46 20.44 16.23 -6.04
CA VAL A 46 21.51 15.46 -5.43
C VAL A 46 22.71 15.45 -6.37
N ASN A 47 23.90 15.73 -5.85
CA ASN A 47 25.17 15.41 -6.51
C ASN A 47 25.62 14.00 -6.07
N PRO A 48 25.48 12.94 -6.89
CA PRO A 48 25.87 11.58 -6.50
C PRO A 48 27.38 11.44 -6.27
N ALA A 49 28.18 12.34 -6.84
CA ALA A 49 29.63 12.37 -6.69
C ALA A 49 30.10 13.22 -5.49
N ALA A 50 29.18 13.70 -4.64
CA ALA A 50 29.55 14.49 -3.47
C ALA A 50 30.50 13.71 -2.55
N PRO A 51 31.64 14.29 -2.12
CA PRO A 51 32.56 13.62 -1.21
C PRO A 51 31.88 13.35 0.13
N LYS A 52 32.09 12.14 0.66
CA LYS A 52 31.55 11.69 1.95
C LYS A 52 32.54 12.03 3.07
N GLY A 53 32.72 13.32 3.35
CA GLY A 53 33.61 13.77 4.42
C GLY A 53 33.60 15.29 4.57
N GLY A 54 33.49 15.75 5.81
CA GLY A 54 33.87 17.11 6.17
C GLY A 54 35.35 17.12 6.53
N GLY A 55 36.05 18.18 6.13
CA GLY A 55 37.35 18.51 6.72
C GLY A 55 37.20 18.89 8.19
#